data_AF-A0A419J9P5-F1
#
_entry.id   AF-A0A419J9P5-F1
#
_cell.length_a   1.000
_cell.length_b   1.000
_cell.length_c   1.000
_cell.angle_alpha   90.00
_cell.angle_beta   90.00
_cell.angle_gamma   90.00
#
_symmetry.space_group_name_H-M   'P 1'
#
loop_
_entity.id
_entity.type
_entity.pdbx_description
1 polymer ?
#
loop_
_entity_poly.entity_id
_entity_poly.type
_entity_poly.pdbx_seq_one_letter_code
_entity_poly.pdbx_strand_id
1 'polypeptide(L)' 'MSEFRYKQVLVIRSDLKMSKGKIAAQAGHAAVSASEEARKKHRAWWKAWMEEGQCKVAV' A
#
# COMPACT_ATOMS: atom_id res chain seq x y z
N MET A 1 -19.56 5.36 -6.42
CA MET A 1 -18.25 5.27 -5.75
C MET A 1 -17.21 5.60 -6.81
N SER A 2 -16.29 6.53 -6.58
CA SER A 2 -15.22 6.78 -7.55
C SER A 2 -14.43 5.49 -7.72
N GLU A 3 -14.41 4.95 -8.93
CA GLU A 3 -13.74 3.68 -9.22
C GLU A 3 -12.22 3.93 -9.24
N PHE A 4 -11.49 3.47 -8.22
CA PHE A 4 -10.04 3.54 -8.20
C PHE A 4 -9.48 2.53 -9.20
N ARG A 5 -8.71 3.00 -10.18
CA ARG A 5 -8.05 2.13 -11.17
C ARG A 5 -6.76 1.54 -10.60
N TYR A 6 -6.09 2.27 -9.72
CA TYR A 6 -4.86 1.83 -9.06
C TYR A 6 -5.06 1.68 -7.55
N LYS A 7 -4.48 0.61 -6.99
CA LYS A 7 -4.46 0.37 -5.55
C LYS A 7 -3.16 -0.31 -5.13
N GLN A 8 -2.78 -0.09 -3.87
CA GLN A 8 -1.75 -0.86 -3.19
C GLN A 8 -2.42 -1.86 -2.24
N VAL A 9 -2.06 -3.14 -2.34
CA VAL A 9 -2.56 -4.19 -1.45
C VAL A 9 -1.47 -4.56 -0.46
N LEU A 10 -1.80 -4.53 0.84
CA LEU A 10 -0.90 -4.84 1.95
C LEU A 10 -1.34 -6.18 2.56
N VAL A 11 -0.56 -7.23 2.30
CA VAL A 11 -0.85 -8.58 2.80
C VAL A 11 -0.24 -8.74 4.19
N ILE A 12 -1.07 -9.05 5.18
CA ILE A 12 -0.67 -9.18 6.58
C ILE A 12 -0.72 -10.65 7.00
N ARG A 13 0.39 -11.14 7.53
CA ARG A 13 0.45 -12.45 8.17
C ARG A 13 -0.27 -12.46 9.51
N SER A 14 -1.49 -13.02 9.52
CA SER A 14 -2.31 -13.17 10.73
C SER A 14 -1.81 -14.24 11.70
N ASP A 15 -1.06 -15.23 11.19
CA ASP A 15 -0.50 -16.33 11.98
C ASP A 15 0.57 -15.89 13.00
N LEU A 16 1.19 -14.73 12.77
CA LEU A 16 2.21 -14.14 13.65
C LEU A 16 1.65 -13.49 14.93
N LYS A 17 0.32 -13.43 15.10
CA LYS A 17 -0.36 -12.88 16.29
C LYS A 17 0.16 -11.50 16.73
N MET A 18 0.45 -10.63 15.76
CA MET A 18 0.97 -9.29 16.02
C MET A 18 -0.07 -8.39 16.68
N SER A 19 0.38 -7.47 17.55
CA SER A 19 -0.49 -6.44 18.09
C SER A 19 -0.98 -5.48 17.00
N LYS A 20 -2.13 -4.82 17.21
CA LYS A 20 -2.70 -3.87 16.24
C LYS A 20 -1.72 -2.76 15.85
N GLY A 21 -0.99 -2.22 16.82
CA GLY A 21 0.04 -1.20 16.57
C GLY A 21 1.20 -1.73 15.73
N LYS A 22 1.64 -2.99 15.97
CA LYS A 22 2.71 -3.60 15.19
C LYS A 22 2.27 -3.92 13.76
N ILE A 23 1.03 -4.37 13.56
CA ILE A 23 0.43 -4.54 12.23
C ILE A 23 0.45 -3.21 11.47
N ALA A 24 -0.03 -2.12 12.08
CA ALA A 24 -0.07 -0.80 11.45
C ALA A 24 1.33 -0.30 11.07
N ALA A 25 2.32 -0.47 11.96
CA ALA A 25 3.70 -0.09 11.68
C ALA A 25 4.29 -0.88 10.50
N GLN A 26 4.09 -2.20 10.45
CA GLN A 26 4.58 -3.03 9.35
C GLN A 26 3.86 -2.73 8.03
N ALA A 27 2.54 -2.51 8.07
CA ALA A 27 1.78 -2.04 6.91
C ALA A 27 2.31 -0.70 6.39
N GLY A 28 2.68 0.23 7.29
CA GLY A 28 3.32 1.50 6.94
C GLY A 28 4.68 1.30 6.25
N HIS A 29 5.54 0.42 6.78
CA HIS A 29 6.84 0.11 6.16
C HIS A 29 6.67 -0.49 4.75
N ALA A 30 5.76 -1.45 4.59
CA ALA A 30 5.46 -2.05 3.30
C ALA A 30 4.90 -1.01 2.31
N ALA A 31 3.97 -0.16 2.75
CA ALA A 31 3.36 0.88 1.92
C ALA A 31 4.40 1.86 1.37
N VAL A 32 5.30 2.37 2.21
CA VAL A 32 6.36 3.30 1.81
C VAL A 32 7.36 2.63 0.87
N SER A 33 7.83 1.42 1.23
CA SER A 33 8.85 0.71 0.43
C SER A 33 8.33 0.37 -0.97
N ALA A 34 7.12 -0.16 -1.08
CA ALA A 34 6.51 -0.49 -2.37
C ALA A 34 6.10 0.75 -3.18
N SER A 35 5.71 1.84 -2.52
CA SER A 35 5.46 3.13 -3.19
C SER A 35 6.74 3.68 -3.82
N GLU A 36 7.86 3.66 -3.10
CA GLU A 36 9.15 4.12 -3.62
C GLU A 36 9.65 3.24 -4.78
N GLU A 37 9.46 1.93 -4.68
CA GLU A 37 9.78 1.00 -5.76
C GLU A 37 8.94 1.30 -7.03
N ALA A 38 7.62 1.49 -6.87
CA ALA A 38 6.74 1.87 -7.97
C ALA A 38 7.12 3.25 -8.55
N ARG A 39 7.52 4.21 -7.70
CA ARG A 39 7.99 5.53 -8.17
C ARG A 39 9.23 5.42 -9.04
N LYS A 40 10.18 4.53 -8.69
CA LYS A 40 11.43 4.31 -9.45
C LYS A 40 11.20 3.51 -10.73
N LYS A 41 10.42 2.43 -10.68
CA LYS A 41 10.31 1.45 -11.77
C LYS A 41 9.06 1.61 -12.63
N HIS A 42 7.98 2.15 -12.08
CA HIS A 42 6.66 2.25 -12.71
C HIS A 42 6.04 3.64 -12.47
N ARG A 43 6.80 4.71 -12.78
CA ARG A 43 6.43 6.10 -12.45
C ARG A 43 5.03 6.50 -12.90
N ALA A 44 4.55 6.01 -14.04
CA ALA A 44 3.20 6.29 -14.54
C ALA A 44 2.11 5.69 -13.63
N TRP A 45 2.28 4.45 -13.16
CA TRP A 45 1.35 3.80 -12.23
C TRP A 45 1.35 4.52 -10.89
N TRP A 46 2.54 4.84 -10.38
CA TRP A 46 2.69 5.58 -9.13
C TRP A 46 2.00 6.94 -9.19
N LYS A 47 2.18 7.71 -10.27
CA LYS A 47 1.56 9.03 -10.44
C LYS A 47 0.04 8.93 -10.49
N ALA A 48 -0.51 8.03 -11.31
CA ALA A 48 -1.96 7.84 -11.39
C ALA A 48 -2.55 7.39 -10.05
N TRP A 49 -1.89 6.46 -9.34
CA TRP A 49 -2.30 6.05 -8.01
C TRP A 49 -2.31 7.20 -7.00
N MET A 50 -1.29 8.08 -7.02
CA MET A 50 -1.24 9.26 -6.16
C MET A 50 -2.35 10.26 -6.48
N GLU A 51 -2.62 10.51 -7.76
CA GLU A 51 -3.70 11.39 -8.24
C GLU A 51 -5.09 10.85 -7.87
N GLU A 52 -5.22 9.52 -7.83
CA GLU A 52 -6.41 8.81 -7.36
C GLU A 52 -6.52 8.75 -5.82
N GLY A 53 -5.73 9.50 -5.07
CA GLY A 53 -5.83 9.51 -3.61
C GLY A 53 -5.24 8.26 -2.95
N GLN A 54 -4.28 7.63 -3.62
CA GLN A 54 -3.33 6.66 -3.05
C GLN A 54 -4.00 5.49 -2.32
N CYS A 55 -5.07 4.92 -2.91
CA CYS A 55 -5.89 3.85 -2.34
C CYS A 55 -5.05 2.67 -1.81
N LYS A 56 -5.33 2.23 -0.58
CA LYS A 56 -4.67 1.08 0.07
C LYS A 56 -5.71 0.13 0.65
N VAL A 57 -5.47 -1.17 0.47
CA VAL A 57 -6.32 -2.23 1.03
C VAL A 57 -5.44 -3.19 1.81
N ALA A 58 -5.77 -3.45 3.07
CA ALA A 58 -5.10 -4.44 3.89
C ALA A 58 -5.90 -5.75 3.88
N VAL A 59 -5.22 -6.88 3.68
CA VAL A 59 -5.80 -8.24 3.65
C VAL A 59 -5.00 -9.22 4.48
#